data_AF-A0A8J6WDM8-F1
#
_entry.id   AF-A0A8J6WDM8-F1
#
_cell.length_a   1.000
_cell.length_b   1.000
_cell.length_c   1.000
_cell.angle_alpha   90.00
_cell.angle_beta   90.00
_cell.angle_gamma   90.00
#
_symmetry.space_group_name_H-M   'P 1'
#
loop_
_entity.id
_entity.type
_entity.pdbx_description
1 polymer ?
#
loop_
_entity_poly.entity_id
_entity_poly.type
_entity_poly.pdbx_seq_one_letter_code
_entity_poly.pdbx_strand_id
1 'polypeptide(L)'
;MNFLKSIRLGVIALCLGVILLTTSACGSATPTSTAPRLSPTSAYSQLERGDTASGESYGRWVMQTAKGLVSDAFVRDNNKLGVVISPDVQPREVKTLAQSLVQGFHKKFPNRDLSVLVYAPDKELILTAKYDDTTRQVEYQ
;
A
#
# COMPACT_ATOMS: atom_id res chain seq x y z
N MET A 1 -66.92 -21.42 -11.14
CA MET A 1 -66.47 -20.61 -9.98
C MET A 1 -66.76 -21.47 -8.74
N ASN A 2 -65.85 -22.01 -7.93
CA ASN A 2 -64.47 -21.70 -7.58
C ASN A 2 -63.74 -23.02 -7.26
N PHE A 3 -62.87 -23.50 -8.15
CA PHE A 3 -62.02 -24.69 -7.94
C PHE A 3 -60.54 -24.27 -7.75
N LEU A 4 -60.32 -23.06 -7.21
CA LEU A 4 -59.03 -22.36 -7.22
C LEU A 4 -58.45 -22.09 -5.82
N LYS A 5 -58.95 -22.75 -4.75
CA LYS A 5 -58.46 -22.50 -3.38
C LYS A 5 -57.77 -23.66 -2.66
N SER A 6 -57.57 -24.81 -3.30
CA SER A 6 -56.94 -25.98 -2.66
C SER A 6 -55.51 -26.29 -3.12
N ILE A 7 -54.94 -25.51 -4.05
CA ILE A 7 -53.58 -25.72 -4.61
C ILE A 7 -52.60 -24.67 -4.06
N ARG A 8 -52.62 -24.40 -2.75
CA ARG A 8 -51.66 -23.46 -2.12
C ARG A 8 -51.00 -23.94 -0.83
N LEU A 9 -51.15 -25.20 -0.44
CA LEU A 9 -50.57 -25.70 0.81
C LEU A 9 -49.77 -27.02 0.71
N GLY A 10 -49.61 -27.60 -0.47
CA GLY A 10 -48.92 -28.91 -0.63
C GLY A 10 -47.51 -28.88 -1.22
N VAL A 11 -47.01 -27.74 -1.72
CA VAL A 11 -45.79 -27.71 -2.56
C VAL A 11 -44.53 -27.30 -1.77
N ILE A 12 -44.66 -26.78 -0.55
CA ILE A 12 -43.50 -26.27 0.20
C ILE A 12 -42.73 -27.38 0.97
N ALA A 13 -43.31 -28.56 1.16
CA ALA A 13 -42.69 -29.63 1.96
C ALA A 13 -41.81 -30.62 1.17
N LEU A 14 -41.79 -30.56 -0.17
CA LEU A 14 -41.12 -31.59 -1.00
C LEU A 14 -39.78 -31.15 -1.63
N CYS A 15 -39.28 -29.94 -1.35
CA CYS A 15 -37.99 -29.47 -1.90
C CYS A 15 -36.77 -29.72 -1.00
N LEU A 16 -36.94 -30.22 0.23
CA LEU A 16 -35.83 -30.36 1.19
C LEU A 16 -35.18 -31.76 1.27
N GLY A 17 -35.59 -32.72 0.42
CA GLY A 17 -35.21 -34.14 0.59
C GLY A 17 -34.38 -34.80 -0.52
N VAL A 18 -34.13 -34.14 -1.66
CA VAL A 18 -33.60 -34.83 -2.86
C VAL A 18 -32.35 -34.17 -3.43
N ILE A 19 -31.24 -34.12 -2.68
CA ILE A 19 -29.88 -33.96 -3.28
C ILE A 19 -28.81 -34.81 -2.56
N LEU A 20 -29.13 -35.53 -1.47
CA LEU A 20 -28.22 -36.58 -0.98
C LEU A 20 -28.37 -37.81 -1.87
N LEU A 21 -27.48 -37.99 -2.86
CA LEU A 21 -26.98 -39.27 -3.41
C LEU A 21 -26.49 -39.08 -4.86
N THR A 22 -25.26 -38.60 -5.03
CA THR A 22 -24.42 -38.99 -6.18
C THR A 22 -23.02 -39.29 -5.67
N THR A 23 -22.74 -40.59 -5.55
CA THR A 23 -21.42 -41.19 -5.40
C THR A 23 -20.69 -41.17 -6.75
N SER A 24 -19.35 -41.10 -6.72
CA SER A 24 -18.30 -41.43 -7.75
C SER A 24 -17.20 -40.35 -7.67
N ALA A 25 -15.89 -40.60 -7.70
CA ALA A 25 -15.05 -41.78 -7.84
C ALA A 25 -13.63 -41.39 -7.37
N CYS A 26 -12.78 -42.39 -7.16
CA CYS A 26 -11.37 -42.28 -6.80
C CYS A 26 -10.57 -41.30 -7.68
N GLY A 27 -9.64 -40.58 -7.05
CA GLY A 27 -8.60 -39.81 -7.72
C GLY A 27 -7.58 -39.32 -6.70
N SER A 28 -6.70 -40.21 -6.26
CA SER A 28 -5.50 -39.83 -5.53
C SER A 28 -4.61 -38.99 -6.45
N ALA A 29 -4.67 -37.67 -6.29
CA ALA A 29 -3.65 -36.74 -6.77
C ALA A 29 -3.25 -35.87 -5.58
N THR A 30 -2.01 -36.05 -5.13
CA THR A 30 -1.31 -35.13 -4.23
C THR A 30 -1.53 -33.69 -4.71
N PRO A 31 -2.01 -32.75 -3.88
CA PRO A 31 -1.82 -31.36 -4.18
C PRO A 31 -0.32 -31.09 -4.04
N THR A 32 0.41 -31.13 -5.16
CA THR A 32 1.55 -30.25 -5.30
C THR A 32 0.99 -28.86 -5.13
N SER A 33 1.05 -28.37 -3.88
CA SER A 33 0.91 -26.97 -3.56
C SER A 33 2.01 -26.28 -4.36
N THR A 34 1.69 -25.93 -5.61
CA THR A 34 2.36 -24.82 -6.25
C THR A 34 1.86 -23.64 -5.46
N ALA A 35 2.54 -23.39 -4.34
CA ALA A 35 2.55 -22.10 -3.70
C ALA A 35 2.58 -21.08 -4.84
N PRO A 36 1.72 -20.04 -4.81
CA PRO A 36 1.94 -18.91 -5.67
C PRO A 36 3.42 -18.57 -5.47
N ARG A 37 4.22 -18.67 -6.52
CA ARG A 37 5.51 -18.01 -6.53
C ARG A 37 5.13 -16.55 -6.42
N LEU A 38 5.02 -16.07 -5.18
CA LEU A 38 5.10 -14.69 -4.79
C LEU A 38 6.41 -14.24 -5.41
N SER A 39 6.33 -13.78 -6.65
CA SER A 39 7.36 -12.92 -7.20
C SER A 39 7.38 -11.75 -6.22
N PRO A 40 8.46 -11.56 -5.44
CA PRO A 40 8.46 -10.58 -4.36
C PRO A 40 8.25 -9.14 -4.88
N THR A 41 8.25 -8.95 -6.19
CA THR A 41 8.05 -7.67 -6.88
C THR A 41 6.59 -7.22 -6.99
N SER A 42 5.59 -8.11 -6.92
CA SER A 42 4.19 -7.73 -7.24
C SER A 42 3.32 -7.42 -6.03
N ALA A 43 3.57 -8.04 -4.87
CA ALA A 43 2.86 -7.71 -3.62
C ALA A 43 3.25 -6.33 -3.06
N TYR A 44 4.41 -5.83 -3.50
CA TYR A 44 4.95 -4.52 -3.18
C TYR A 44 4.24 -3.37 -3.99
N SER A 45 3.49 -3.69 -5.04
CA SER A 45 3.17 -2.67 -6.05
C SER A 45 1.94 -1.76 -5.82
N GLN A 46 1.06 -2.03 -4.85
CA GLN A 46 -0.20 -1.25 -4.70
C GLN A 46 -0.51 -0.68 -3.31
N LEU A 47 0.01 -1.24 -2.22
CA LEU A 47 -0.23 -0.75 -0.84
C LEU A 47 1.01 -0.11 -0.20
N GLU A 48 2.09 0.04 -0.94
CA GLU A 48 3.38 0.38 -0.34
C GLU A 48 3.75 1.83 -0.35
N ARG A 49 3.23 2.60 -1.30
CA ARG A 49 3.59 4.00 -1.45
C ARG A 49 2.91 4.90 -0.44
N GLY A 50 1.80 4.46 0.14
CA GLY A 50 1.04 5.18 1.15
C GLY A 50 0.06 4.26 1.84
N ASP A 51 -0.10 4.42 3.16
CA ASP A 51 -1.18 3.81 3.94
C ASP A 51 -2.52 4.57 3.82
N THR A 52 -2.47 5.79 3.28
CA THR A 52 -3.66 6.58 2.90
C THR A 52 -3.57 7.05 1.45
N ALA A 53 -4.73 7.42 0.87
CA ALA A 53 -4.79 7.99 -0.48
C ALA A 53 -3.92 9.25 -0.64
N SER A 54 -3.89 10.12 0.39
CA SER A 54 -3.03 11.30 0.39
C SER A 54 -1.55 10.92 0.41
N GLY A 55 -1.18 9.95 1.25
CA GLY A 55 0.19 9.43 1.32
C GLY A 55 0.64 8.81 0.00
N GLU A 56 -0.22 7.99 -0.62
CA GLU A 56 0.07 7.36 -1.90
C GLU A 56 0.27 8.42 -3.01
N SER A 57 -0.64 9.40 -3.08
CA SER A 57 -0.55 10.49 -4.05
C SER A 57 0.74 11.31 -3.89
N TYR A 58 1.16 11.54 -2.64
CA TYR A 58 2.36 12.31 -2.35
C TYR A 58 3.63 11.52 -2.69
N GLY A 59 3.69 10.22 -2.34
CA GLY A 59 4.79 9.37 -2.77
C GLY A 59 4.92 9.34 -4.30
N ARG A 60 3.80 9.28 -5.03
CA ARG A 60 3.81 9.34 -6.51
C ARG A 60 4.35 10.69 -7.00
N TRP A 61 3.93 11.78 -6.36
CA TRP A 61 4.42 13.13 -6.68
C TRP A 61 5.93 13.25 -6.44
N VAL A 62 6.46 12.67 -5.36
CA VAL A 62 7.91 12.64 -5.08
C VAL A 62 8.65 11.91 -6.19
N MET A 63 8.20 10.70 -6.56
CA MET A 63 8.79 9.94 -7.68
C MET A 63 8.80 10.73 -8.99
N GLN A 64 7.72 11.47 -9.26
CA GLN A 64 7.59 12.26 -10.49
C GLN A 64 8.42 13.55 -10.47
N THR A 65 8.61 14.15 -9.30
CA THR A 65 9.29 15.46 -9.15
C THR A 65 10.79 15.29 -9.03
N ALA A 66 11.25 14.28 -8.30
CA ALA A 66 12.66 14.04 -8.05
C ALA A 66 13.40 13.37 -9.23
N LYS A 67 12.69 13.02 -10.32
CA LYS A 67 13.19 12.50 -11.62
C LYS A 67 14.64 12.00 -11.61
N GLY A 68 14.83 10.75 -11.16
CA GLY A 68 16.12 10.08 -11.20
C GLY A 68 17.02 10.31 -9.99
N LEU A 69 16.69 11.25 -9.10
CA LEU A 69 17.37 11.41 -7.79
C LEU A 69 16.83 10.44 -6.73
N VAL A 70 15.62 9.94 -6.94
CA VAL A 70 14.91 9.04 -6.01
C VAL A 70 14.55 7.77 -6.76
N SER A 71 14.92 6.63 -6.18
CA SER A 71 14.62 5.30 -6.70
C SER A 71 13.31 4.74 -6.13
N ASP A 72 12.94 5.14 -4.91
CA ASP A 72 11.66 4.79 -4.30
C ASP A 72 11.21 5.84 -3.28
N ALA A 73 9.90 5.94 -3.06
CA ALA A 73 9.31 6.84 -2.08
C ALA A 73 8.03 6.24 -1.52
N PHE A 74 7.86 6.34 -0.20
CA PHE A 74 6.69 5.85 0.52
C PHE A 74 6.32 6.77 1.68
N VAL A 75 5.03 6.93 1.95
CA VAL A 75 4.49 7.72 3.05
C VAL A 75 3.80 6.81 4.06
N ARG A 76 3.98 7.10 5.34
CA ARG A 76 3.31 6.42 6.45
C ARG A 76 2.73 7.44 7.42
N ASP A 77 1.59 7.10 8.02
CA ASP A 77 0.89 7.86 9.05
C ASP A 77 0.55 9.31 8.65
N ASN A 78 0.65 9.67 7.37
CA ASN A 78 0.58 11.04 6.85
C ASN A 78 1.56 12.03 7.49
N ASN A 79 2.63 11.55 8.13
CA ASN A 79 3.65 12.41 8.74
C ASN A 79 5.09 11.91 8.55
N LYS A 80 5.28 10.70 8.00
CA LYS A 80 6.60 10.15 7.68
C LYS A 80 6.70 9.89 6.19
N LEU A 81 7.71 10.46 5.55
CA LEU A 81 8.08 10.18 4.18
C LEU A 81 9.42 9.43 4.20
N GLY A 82 9.43 8.18 3.73
CA GLY A 82 10.65 7.46 3.41
C GLY A 82 11.00 7.66 1.94
N VAL A 83 12.27 7.97 1.67
CA VAL A 83 12.80 8.18 0.32
C VAL A 83 14.10 7.42 0.16
N VAL A 84 14.20 6.59 -0.88
CA VAL A 84 15.45 5.92 -1.25
C VAL A 84 16.09 6.72 -2.38
N ILE A 85 17.31 7.21 -2.18
CA ILE A 85 18.02 7.96 -3.22
C ILE A 85 18.58 7.03 -4.30
N SER A 86 18.81 7.58 -5.48
CA SER A 86 19.57 6.91 -6.53
C SER A 86 21.06 6.89 -6.22
N PRO A 87 21.83 5.89 -6.73
CA PRO A 87 23.28 5.82 -6.53
C PRO A 87 24.06 7.01 -7.11
N ASP A 88 23.46 7.74 -8.04
CA ASP A 88 24.08 8.91 -8.68
C ASP A 88 23.97 10.20 -7.85
N VAL A 89 23.22 10.19 -6.74
CA VAL A 89 23.05 11.36 -5.88
C VAL A 89 24.28 11.54 -4.99
N GLN A 90 24.91 12.72 -5.06
CA GLN A 90 26.07 12.99 -4.24
C GLN A 90 25.66 13.27 -2.78
N PRO A 91 26.47 12.88 -1.78
CA PRO A 91 26.17 13.13 -0.36
C PRO A 91 25.85 14.60 -0.03
N ARG A 92 26.52 15.53 -0.72
CA ARG A 92 26.29 16.99 -0.57
C ARG A 92 24.90 17.45 -1.03
N GLU A 93 24.26 16.71 -1.93
CA GLU A 93 22.95 17.03 -2.51
C GLU A 93 21.80 16.47 -1.66
N VAL A 94 22.07 15.45 -0.84
CA VAL A 94 21.09 14.77 0.01
C VAL A 94 20.39 15.76 0.95
N LYS A 95 21.13 16.70 1.54
CA LYS A 95 20.56 17.71 2.44
C LYS A 95 19.58 18.65 1.72
N THR A 96 19.97 19.13 0.53
CA THR A 96 19.12 20.03 -0.28
C THR A 96 17.88 19.29 -0.81
N LEU A 97 18.04 18.02 -1.19
CA LEU A 97 16.92 17.15 -1.56
C LEU A 97 15.95 16.99 -0.38
N ALA A 98 16.46 16.60 0.79
CA ALA A 98 15.64 16.41 2.00
C ALA A 98 14.90 17.68 2.39
N GLN A 99 15.56 18.84 2.35
CA GLN A 99 14.92 20.13 2.62
C GLN A 99 13.76 20.41 1.66
N SER A 100 13.95 20.16 0.36
CA SER A 100 12.92 20.37 -0.66
C SER A 100 11.73 19.42 -0.47
N LEU A 101 12.01 18.16 -0.11
CA LEU A 101 11.00 17.15 0.19
C LEU A 101 10.19 17.49 1.43
N VAL A 102 10.84 17.96 2.50
CA VAL A 102 10.15 18.43 3.72
C VAL A 102 9.22 19.59 3.40
N GLN A 103 9.67 20.57 2.62
CA GLN A 103 8.84 21.71 2.22
C GLN A 103 7.63 21.29 1.38
N GLY A 104 7.81 20.36 0.44
CA GLY A 104 6.71 19.75 -0.31
C GLY A 104 5.74 19.00 0.60
N PHE A 105 6.27 18.32 1.62
CA PHE A 105 5.50 17.47 2.51
C PHE A 105 4.64 18.32 3.43
N HIS A 106 5.19 19.41 3.97
CA HIS A 106 4.45 20.40 4.76
C HIS A 106 3.30 21.06 3.98
N LYS A 107 3.51 21.36 2.69
CA LYS A 107 2.42 21.89 1.85
C LYS A 107 1.26 20.92 1.68
N LYS A 108 1.54 19.62 1.67
CA LYS A 108 0.52 18.58 1.50
C LYS A 108 -0.13 18.15 2.81
N PHE A 109 0.62 18.18 3.90
CA PHE A 109 0.18 17.78 5.23
C PHE A 109 0.50 18.88 6.23
N PRO A 110 -0.29 19.98 6.24
CA PRO A 110 -0.04 21.13 7.12
C PRO A 110 -0.43 20.84 8.58
N ASN A 111 0.02 21.73 9.48
CA ASN A 111 -0.33 21.77 10.91
C ASN A 111 0.08 20.50 11.67
N ARG A 112 1.28 19.99 11.40
CA ARG A 112 1.83 18.80 12.07
C ARG A 112 3.33 18.71 11.89
N ASP A 113 3.95 18.01 12.82
CA ASP A 113 5.35 17.63 12.70
C ASP A 113 5.51 16.56 11.63
N LEU A 114 6.57 16.70 10.83
CA LEU A 114 6.84 15.83 9.70
C LEU A 114 8.26 15.28 9.78
N SER A 115 8.44 14.08 9.28
CA SER A 115 9.76 13.45 9.20
C SER A 115 10.01 12.95 7.79
N VAL A 116 11.14 13.32 7.22
CA VAL A 116 11.64 12.79 5.95
C VAL A 116 12.87 11.95 6.26
N LEU A 117 12.76 10.66 6.01
CA LEU A 117 13.79 9.66 6.20
C LEU A 117 14.42 9.38 4.84
N VAL A 118 15.71 9.69 4.69
CA VAL A 118 16.43 9.49 3.44
C VAL A 118 17.34 8.28 3.59
N TYR A 119 17.12 7.31 2.72
CA TYR A 119 17.84 6.06 2.67
C TYR A 119 18.78 6.05 1.46
N ALA A 120 19.99 5.51 1.65
CA ALA A 120 20.92 5.17 0.57
C ALA A 120 20.36 4.04 -0.32
N PRO A 121 20.96 3.77 -1.50
CA PRO A 121 20.50 2.71 -2.41
C PRO A 121 20.51 1.30 -1.80
N ASP A 122 21.35 1.06 -0.80
CA ASP A 122 21.43 -0.16 0.01
C ASP A 122 20.39 -0.21 1.14
N LYS A 123 19.55 0.82 1.25
CA LYS A 123 18.49 1.03 2.26
C LYS A 123 19.00 1.39 3.65
N GLU A 124 20.26 1.82 3.79
CA GLU A 124 20.75 2.41 5.03
C GLU A 124 20.18 3.82 5.22
N LEU A 125 19.73 4.16 6.43
CA LEU A 125 19.26 5.51 6.74
C LEU A 125 20.46 6.45 6.87
N ILE A 126 20.55 7.45 5.98
CA ILE A 126 21.70 8.37 5.92
C ILE A 126 21.40 9.79 6.39
N LEU A 127 20.13 10.18 6.40
CA LEU A 127 19.69 11.50 6.86
C LEU A 127 18.24 11.45 7.30
N THR A 128 17.94 12.05 8.44
CA THR A 128 16.57 12.35 8.86
C THR A 128 16.37 13.85 8.93
N ALA A 129 15.42 14.37 8.15
CA ALA A 129 15.00 15.77 8.24
C ALA A 129 13.65 15.85 8.97
N LYS A 130 13.62 16.51 10.12
CA LYS A 130 12.43 16.68 10.95
C LYS A 130 11.94 18.11 10.84
N TYR A 131 10.68 18.28 10.43
CA TYR A 131 9.99 19.55 10.48
C TYR A 131 9.18 19.64 11.76
N ASP A 132 9.42 20.69 12.53
CA ASP A 132 8.63 21.04 13.70
C ASP A 132 7.65 22.17 13.30
N ASP A 133 6.35 21.90 13.42
CA ASP A 133 5.30 22.83 13.00
C ASP A 133 5.20 24.06 13.93
N THR A 134 5.61 23.88 15.19
CA THR A 134 5.56 24.92 16.23
C THR A 134 6.63 25.98 15.98
N THR A 135 7.87 25.54 15.75
CA THR A 135 9.03 26.41 15.52
C THR A 135 9.22 26.76 14.05
N ARG A 136 8.57 26.00 13.14
CA ARG A 136 8.69 26.09 11.68
C ARG A 136 10.10 25.87 11.18
N GLN A 137 10.90 25.09 11.92
CA GLN A 137 12.29 24.80 11.58
C GLN A 137 12.44 23.36 11.08
N VAL A 138 13.52 23.13 10.33
CA VAL A 138 13.94 21.81 9.89
C VAL A 138 15.21 21.43 10.64
N GLU A 139 15.14 20.38 11.43
CA GLU A 139 16.29 19.77 12.10
C GLU A 139 16.81 18.60 11.27
N TYR A 140 18.13 18.40 11.26
CA TYR A 140 18.79 17.31 10.53
C TYR A 140 19.53 16.41 11.51
N GLN A 141 19.33 15.11 11.38
CA GLN A 141 19.96 14.06 12.19
C GLN A 141 20.60 13.01 11.29
#